data_AF-A0A7X7Y0P7-F1
#
_entry.id   AF-A0A7X7Y0P7-F1
#
_cell.length_a   1.000
_cell.length_b   1.000
_cell.length_c   1.000
_cell.angle_alpha   90.00
_cell.angle_beta   90.00
_cell.angle_gamma   90.00
#
_symmetry.space_group_name_H-M   'P 1'
#
loop_
_entity.id
_entity.type
_entity.pdbx_description
1 polymer ?
#
loop_
_entity_poly.entity_id
_entity_poly.type
_entity_poly.pdbx_seq_one_letter_code
_entity_poly.pdbx_strand_id
1 'polypeptide(L)' 'MQDVKIREFYEFIPMARHESESFAFVSREALVMDIEVMYAEQLQQGKRLAVVFITHSGKENEEILGLVTAWDIAGYQEL' A
#
# COMPACT_ATOMS: atom_id res chain seq x y z
N MET A 1 24.43 -5.76 -9.44
CA MET A 1 23.60 -5.30 -8.32
C MET A 1 22.85 -6.53 -7.85
N GLN A 2 22.92 -6.90 -6.56
CA GLN A 2 22.12 -8.03 -6.07
C GLN A 2 20.69 -7.53 -5.83
N ASP A 3 19.71 -8.18 -6.45
CA ASP A 3 18.29 -7.88 -6.26
C ASP A 3 17.85 -8.40 -4.88
N VAL A 4 17.87 -7.51 -3.89
CA VAL A 4 17.37 -7.82 -2.55
C VAL A 4 15.84 -7.87 -2.60
N LYS A 5 15.25 -9.00 -2.21
CA LYS A 5 13.79 -9.19 -2.24
C LYS A 5 13.16 -8.87 -0.90
N ILE A 6 11.99 -8.23 -0.90
CA ILE A 6 11.28 -7.84 0.35
C ILE A 6 11.03 -9.02 1.30
N ARG A 7 10.82 -10.22 0.75
CA ARG A 7 10.65 -11.47 1.50
C ARG A 7 11.82 -11.80 2.43
N GLU A 8 13.02 -11.32 2.14
CA GLU A 8 14.23 -11.55 2.94
C GLU A 8 14.20 -10.76 4.25
N PHE A 9 13.32 -9.76 4.35
CA PHE A 9 13.13 -8.95 5.56
C PHE A 9 11.93 -9.42 6.41
N TYR A 10 11.18 -10.43 5.99
CA TYR A 10 9.96 -10.86 6.68
C TYR A 10 10.24 -11.42 8.09
N GLU A 11 11.45 -11.95 8.34
CA GLU A 11 11.85 -12.39 9.68
C GLU A 11 12.12 -11.21 10.63
N PHE A 12 12.43 -10.03 10.09
CA PHE A 12 12.78 -8.83 10.86
C PHE A 12 11.63 -7.82 10.93
N ILE A 13 10.69 -7.90 9.99
CA ILE A 13 9.53 -7.02 9.89
C ILE A 13 8.27 -7.88 10.05
N PRO A 14 7.57 -7.82 11.19
CA PRO A 14 6.33 -8.55 11.41
C PRO A 14 5.20 -8.02 10.52
N MET A 15 5.18 -8.40 9.24
CA MET A 15 4.18 -7.92 8.26
C MET A 15 2.73 -8.16 8.72
N ALA A 16 2.49 -9.20 9.52
CA ALA A 16 1.18 -9.57 10.06
C ALA A 16 0.88 -9.05 11.48
N ARG A 17 1.82 -8.35 12.13
CA ARG A 17 1.71 -7.89 13.53
C ARG A 17 2.00 -6.40 13.70
N HIS A 18 1.55 -5.59 12.75
CA HIS A 18 1.41 -4.17 12.97
C HIS A 18 0.05 -3.94 13.65
N GLU A 19 0.01 -3.88 14.98
CA GLU A 19 -1.25 -3.60 15.71
C GLU A 19 -1.85 -2.24 15.30
N SER A 20 -1.04 -1.33 14.76
CA SER A 20 -1.43 0.02 14.38
C SER A 20 -1.45 0.32 12.89
N GLU A 21 -0.85 -0.52 12.03
CA GLU A 21 -0.64 -0.18 10.61
C GLU A 21 -0.98 -1.34 9.67
N SER A 22 -1.55 -1.04 8.50
CA SER A 22 -1.86 -2.00 7.44
C SER A 22 -1.22 -1.59 6.13
N PHE A 23 -0.99 -2.57 5.26
CA PHE A 23 -0.55 -2.38 3.87
C PHE A 23 -1.57 -3.02 2.95
N ALA A 24 -1.75 -2.44 1.76
CA ALA A 24 -2.60 -3.00 0.72
C ALA A 24 -1.89 -3.02 -0.62
N PHE A 25 -2.40 -3.84 -1.54
CA PHE A 25 -1.86 -4.00 -2.88
C PHE A 25 -2.98 -3.81 -3.90
N VAL A 26 -2.71 -3.04 -4.97
CA VAL A 26 -3.65 -2.79 -6.06
C VAL A 26 -2.95 -2.98 -7.41
N SER A 27 -3.75 -3.27 -8.45
CA SER A 27 -3.23 -3.35 -9.82
C SER A 27 -2.85 -1.95 -10.32
N ARG A 28 -1.94 -1.89 -11.27
CA ARG A 28 -1.53 -0.64 -11.94
C ARG A 28 -2.65 0.05 -12.73
N GLU A 29 -3.78 -0.63 -12.93
CA GLU A 29 -4.99 -0.11 -13.55
C GLU A 29 -6.02 0.40 -12.52
N ALA A 30 -5.74 0.33 -11.21
CA ALA A 30 -6.64 0.81 -10.17
C ALA A 30 -6.89 2.33 -10.27
N LEU A 31 -8.12 2.76 -9.98
CA LEU A 31 -8.47 4.17 -9.99
C LEU A 31 -8.02 4.85 -8.69
N VAL A 32 -7.62 6.11 -8.78
CA VAL A 32 -7.26 6.93 -7.61
C VAL A 32 -8.42 7.01 -6.62
N MET A 33 -9.66 7.10 -7.12
CA MET A 33 -10.87 7.10 -6.29
C MET A 33 -11.01 5.83 -5.44
N ASP A 34 -10.64 4.66 -5.97
CA ASP A 34 -10.71 3.40 -5.20
C ASP A 34 -9.70 3.42 -4.05
N ILE A 35 -8.50 3.96 -4.30
CA ILE A 35 -7.45 4.11 -3.28
C ILE A 35 -7.87 5.11 -2.21
N GLU A 36 -8.55 6.20 -2.57
CA GLU A 36 -9.11 7.17 -1.62
C GLU A 36 -10.12 6.51 -0.67
N VAL A 37 -11.03 5.69 -1.20
CA VAL A 37 -12.00 4.92 -0.40
C VAL A 37 -11.29 3.99 0.57
N MET A 38 -10.25 3.28 0.14
CA MET A 38 -9.46 2.39 1.01
C MET A 38 -8.86 3.13 2.22
N TYR A 39 -8.32 4.33 2.01
CA TYR A 39 -7.80 5.16 3.11
C TYR A 39 -8.91 5.64 4.04
N ALA A 40 -10.05 6.07 3.50
CA ALA A 40 -11.19 6.51 4.29
C ALA A 40 -11.75 5.39 5.18
N GLU A 41 -11.89 4.18 4.65
CA GLU A 41 -12.40 3.01 5.38
C GLU A 41 -11.50 2.60 6.54
N GLN A 42 -10.17 2.57 6.32
CA GLN A 42 -9.22 2.21 7.38
C GLN A 42 -9.25 3.24 8.52
N LEU A 43 -9.32 4.53 8.17
CA LEU A 43 -9.43 5.61 9.15
C LEU A 43 -10.70 5.48 10.01
N GLN A 44 -11.84 5.15 9.40
CA GLN A 44 -13.10 4.90 10.12
C GLN A 44 -13.02 3.71 11.08
N GLN A 45 -12.18 2.72 10.79
CA GLN A 45 -11.94 1.54 11.63
C GLN A 45 -10.88 1.79 12.72
N GLY A 46 -10.35 3.00 12.84
CA GLY A 46 -9.27 3.32 13.78
C GLY A 46 -7.93 2.65 13.42
N LYS A 47 -7.77 2.20 12.17
CA LYS A 47 -6.55 1.59 11.65
C LYS A 47 -5.84 2.57 10.72
N ARG A 48 -4.51 2.53 10.69
CA ARG A 48 -3.73 3.32 9.76
C ARG A 48 -3.34 2.46 8.55
N LEU A 49 -3.92 2.73 7.37
CA LEU A 49 -3.32 2.28 6.13
C LEU A 49 -2.04 3.07 5.92
N ALA A 50 -0.88 2.41 5.99
CA ALA A 50 0.39 3.09 5.88
C ALA A 50 0.73 3.43 4.43
N VAL A 51 0.56 2.44 3.55
CA VAL A 51 0.91 2.50 2.13
C VAL A 51 0.00 1.57 1.33
N VAL A 52 -0.37 1.99 0.13
CA VAL A 52 -0.92 1.12 -0.92
C VAL A 52 0.15 0.90 -1.98
N PHE A 53 0.61 -0.34 -2.14
CA PHE A 53 1.58 -0.72 -3.15
C PHE A 53 0.89 -1.01 -4.49
N ILE A 54 1.49 -0.54 -5.57
CA ILE A 54 1.04 -0.83 -6.93
C ILE A 54 1.88 -2.00 -7.46
N THR A 55 1.21 -3.03 -7.93
CA THR A 55 1.81 -4.20 -8.60
C THR A 55 1.11 -4.43 -9.94
N HIS A 56 1.54 -5.42 -10.71
CA HIS A 56 0.93 -5.64 -12.03
C HIS A 56 -0.57 -5.99 -11.92
N SER A 57 -0.92 -6.97 -11.08
CA SER A 57 -2.29 -7.47 -10.90
C SER A 57 -2.88 -7.22 -9.50
N GLY A 58 -2.16 -6.52 -8.62
CA GLY A 58 -2.61 -6.24 -7.25
C GLY A 58 -2.22 -7.31 -6.24
N LYS A 59 -1.28 -8.20 -6.57
CA LYS A 59 -0.85 -9.29 -5.69
C LYS A 59 0.44 -8.93 -4.97
N GLU A 60 0.47 -9.22 -3.67
CA GLU A 60 1.61 -8.95 -2.79
C GLU A 60 2.92 -9.68 -3.15
N ASN A 61 2.83 -10.73 -3.97
CA ASN A 61 3.98 -11.53 -4.39
C ASN A 61 4.58 -11.09 -5.74
N GLU A 62 4.06 -10.02 -6.33
CA GLU A 62 4.56 -9.42 -7.56
C GLU A 62 5.59 -8.31 -7.30
N GLU A 63 6.27 -7.88 -8.36
CA GLU A 63 7.16 -6.73 -8.30
C GLU A 63 6.38 -5.45 -7.96
N ILE A 64 6.90 -4.68 -7.01
CA ILE A 64 6.36 -3.37 -6.64
C ILE A 64 6.73 -2.38 -7.74
N LEU A 65 5.71 -1.88 -8.44
CA LEU A 65 5.84 -0.88 -9.50
C LEU A 65 5.81 0.55 -8.95
N GLY A 66 5.19 0.74 -7.79
CA GLY A 66 5.04 2.05 -7.15
C GLY A 66 4.34 1.96 -5.80
N LEU A 67 4.16 3.10 -5.16
CA LEU A 67 3.47 3.21 -3.88
C LEU A 67 2.67 4.52 -3.82
N VAL A 68 1.55 4.47 -3.11
CA VAL A 68 0.68 5.63 -2.85
C VAL A 68 0.44 5.73 -1.35
N THR A 69 0.68 6.91 -0.78
CA THR A 69 0.46 7.24 0.62
C THR A 69 -0.78 8.11 0.80
N ALA A 70 -1.28 8.23 2.03
CA ALA A 70 -2.36 9.16 2.35
C ALA A 70 -2.02 10.62 1.98
N TRP A 71 -0.73 10.99 1.96
CA TRP A 71 -0.29 12.34 1.58
C TRP A 71 -0.42 12.60 0.08
N ASP A 72 -0.19 11.57 -0.75
CA ASP A 72 -0.38 11.68 -2.19
C ASP A 72 -1.86 11.90 -2.52
N ILE A 73 -2.76 11.20 -1.80
CA ILE A 73 -4.22 11.39 -1.92
C ILE A 73 -4.65 12.77 -1.43
N ALA A 74 -4.19 13.20 -0.25
CA ALA A 74 -4.55 14.51 0.30
C ALA A 74 -4.01 15.69 -0.51
N GLY A 75 -2.87 15.51 -1.18
CA GLY A 75 -2.26 16.50 -2.08
C GLY A 75 -2.82 16.44 -3.51
N TYR A 76 -3.63 15.45 -3.85
CA TYR A 76 -4.23 15.32 -5.16
C TYR A 76 -5.33 16.38 -5.33
N GLN A 77 -5.06 17.39 -6.15
CA GLN A 77 -6.09 18.29 -6.67
C GLN A 77 -6.36 17.90 -8.11
N GLU A 78 -7.63 17.62 -8.45
CA GLU A 78 -8.07 17.64 -9.84
C GLU A 78 -7.83 19.06 -10.38
N LEU A 79 -6.82 19.20 -11.23
CA LEU A 79 -6.60 20.41 -12.04
C LEU A 79 -7.65 20.48 -13.15
#